data_AF-A0A7K4QH63-F1
#
_entry.id   AF-A0A7K4QH63-F1
#
_cell.length_a   1.000
_cell.length_b   1.000
_cell.length_c   1.000
_cell.angle_alpha   90.00
_cell.angle_beta   90.00
_cell.angle_gamma   90.00
#
_symmetry.space_group_name_H-M   'P 1'
#
loop_
_entity.id
_entity.type
_entity.pdbx_description
1 polymer ?
#
loop_
_entity_poly.entity_id
_entity_poly.type
_entity_poly.pdbx_seq_one_letter_code
_entity_poly.pdbx_strand_id
1 'polypeptide(L)'
;PGDKQLEPLKYAEVAVQASVSRRKAESCILGTTSLLYHCLAKGESVAFILRDVGVLLIEGRKAHMRFYPDFLEKVTGKKIQDRATFKAFQQLDLVVSREVPVASLAFTSRVVVFP
;
A
#
# COMPACT_ATOMS: atom_id res chain seq x y z
N PRO A 1 -14.23 10.32 13.12
CA PRO A 1 -14.30 9.31 12.04
C PRO A 1 -15.34 9.78 11.02
N GLY A 2 -14.86 10.32 9.89
CA GLY A 2 -15.65 11.19 9.01
C GLY A 2 -16.64 10.43 8.12
N ASP A 3 -17.81 11.05 7.91
CA ASP A 3 -18.89 10.70 6.98
C ASP A 3 -18.46 10.73 5.51
N LYS A 4 -17.35 10.09 5.15
CA LYS A 4 -17.04 9.82 3.76
C LYS A 4 -17.84 8.59 3.35
N GLN A 5 -18.79 8.79 2.45
CA GLN A 5 -19.50 7.71 1.80
C GLN A 5 -18.48 6.78 1.14
N LEU A 6 -18.45 5.52 1.56
CA LEU A 6 -17.58 4.52 0.95
C LEU A 6 -18.12 4.20 -0.44
N GLU A 7 -17.34 4.49 -1.48
CA GLU A 7 -17.70 4.08 -2.84
C GLU A 7 -17.64 2.55 -2.96
N PRO A 8 -18.58 1.92 -3.68
CA PRO A 8 -18.50 0.51 -3.99
C PRO A 8 -17.23 0.16 -4.79
N LEU A 9 -16.60 -0.96 -4.44
CA LEU A 9 -15.46 -1.49 -5.17
C LEU A 9 -15.86 -1.81 -6.63
N LYS A 10 -15.11 -1.26 -7.58
CA LYS A 10 -15.35 -1.43 -9.02
C LYS A 10 -14.70 -2.71 -9.55
N TYR A 11 -15.20 -3.86 -9.10
CA TYR A 11 -14.64 -5.18 -9.46
C TYR A 11 -14.51 -5.43 -10.96
N ALA A 12 -15.48 -4.97 -11.74
CA ALA A 12 -15.46 -5.12 -13.20
C ALA A 12 -14.32 -4.32 -13.84
N GLU A 13 -14.09 -3.10 -13.38
CA GLU A 13 -13.01 -2.24 -13.89
C GLU A 13 -11.65 -2.83 -13.54
N VAL A 14 -11.46 -3.30 -12.29
CA VAL A 14 -10.24 -4.00 -11.87
C VAL A 14 -10.00 -5.26 -12.71
N ALA A 15 -11.05 -6.05 -12.97
CA ALA A 15 -10.95 -7.26 -13.77
C ALA A 15 -10.49 -6.97 -15.20
N VAL A 16 -11.03 -5.91 -15.82
CA VAL A 16 -10.62 -5.46 -17.16
C VAL A 16 -9.16 -5.00 -17.15
N GLN A 17 -8.77 -4.13 -16.21
CA GLN A 17 -7.40 -3.61 -16.12
C GLN A 17 -6.38 -4.71 -15.86
N ALA A 18 -6.71 -5.68 -15.01
CA ALA A 18 -5.84 -6.82 -14.69
C ALA A 18 -5.93 -7.96 -15.72
N SER A 19 -6.79 -7.85 -16.75
CA SER A 19 -7.02 -8.91 -17.75
C SER A 19 -7.38 -10.27 -17.11
N VAL A 20 -8.25 -10.25 -16.10
CA VAL A 20 -8.75 -11.45 -15.39
C VAL A 20 -10.27 -11.50 -15.39
N SER A 21 -10.84 -12.65 -15.02
CA SER A 21 -12.29 -12.73 -14.82
C SER A 21 -12.72 -11.89 -13.62
N ARG A 22 -13.96 -11.35 -13.66
CA ARG A 22 -14.56 -10.62 -12.52
C ARG A 22 -14.50 -11.43 -11.23
N ARG A 23 -14.81 -12.73 -11.28
CA ARG A 23 -14.76 -13.64 -10.13
C ARG A 23 -13.35 -13.73 -9.53
N LYS A 24 -12.31 -13.77 -10.38
CA LYS A 24 -10.91 -13.80 -9.93
C LYS A 24 -10.53 -12.47 -9.28
N ALA A 25 -10.86 -11.34 -9.90
CA ALA A 25 -10.62 -10.01 -9.31
C ALA A 25 -11.28 -9.86 -7.94
N GLU A 26 -12.57 -10.24 -7.83
CA GLU A 26 -13.33 -10.20 -6.59
C GLU A 26 -12.70 -11.10 -5.50
N SER A 27 -12.36 -12.34 -5.84
CA SER A 27 -11.72 -13.26 -4.90
C SER A 27 -10.36 -12.75 -4.41
N CYS A 28 -9.56 -12.17 -5.30
CA CYS A 28 -8.26 -11.57 -4.96
C CYS A 28 -8.40 -10.36 -4.03
N ILE A 29 -9.36 -9.47 -4.32
CA ILE A 29 -9.63 -8.29 -3.49
C ILE A 29 -10.11 -8.73 -2.11
N LEU A 30 -11.12 -9.61 -2.03
CA LEU A 30 -11.64 -10.10 -0.75
C LEU A 30 -10.58 -10.83 0.06
N GLY A 31 -9.77 -11.69 -0.58
CA GLY A 31 -8.69 -12.40 0.09
C GLY A 31 -7.64 -11.45 0.67
N THR A 32 -7.23 -10.44 -0.10
CA THR A 32 -6.27 -9.42 0.33
C THR A 32 -6.83 -8.58 1.48
N THR A 33 -8.06 -8.08 1.36
CA THR A 33 -8.71 -7.30 2.42
C THR A 33 -8.89 -8.12 3.70
N SER A 34 -9.25 -9.40 3.59
CA SER A 34 -9.37 -10.29 4.73
C SER A 34 -8.02 -10.51 5.43
N LEU A 35 -6.94 -10.66 4.67
CA LEU A 35 -5.59 -10.80 5.22
C LEU A 35 -5.18 -9.53 5.99
N LEU A 36 -5.36 -8.35 5.39
CA LEU A 36 -5.06 -7.07 6.04
C LEU A 36 -5.88 -6.89 7.32
N TYR A 37 -7.18 -7.17 7.27
CA TYR A 37 -8.04 -7.12 8.44
C TYR A 37 -7.57 -8.09 9.54
N HIS A 38 -7.19 -9.32 9.17
CA HIS A 38 -6.71 -10.30 10.13
C HIS A 38 -5.46 -9.81 10.86
N CYS A 39 -4.45 -9.33 10.12
CA CYS A 39 -3.22 -8.80 10.70
C CYS A 39 -3.51 -7.62 11.65
N LEU A 40 -4.39 -6.70 11.26
CA LEU A 40 -4.80 -5.57 12.12
C LEU A 40 -5.53 -6.02 13.38
N ALA A 41 -6.51 -6.92 13.24
CA ALA A 41 -7.33 -7.40 14.33
C ALA A 41 -6.51 -8.17 15.38
N LYS A 42 -5.53 -8.96 14.91
CA LYS A 42 -4.62 -9.73 15.76
C LYS A 42 -3.45 -8.93 16.30
N GLY A 43 -3.19 -7.75 15.74
CA GLY A 43 -2.05 -6.94 16.11
C GLY A 43 -0.72 -7.51 15.60
N GLU A 44 -0.76 -8.27 14.50
CA GLU A 44 0.45 -8.88 13.93
C GLU A 44 1.30 -7.82 13.22
N SER A 45 2.62 -7.90 13.41
CA SER A 45 3.53 -7.07 12.64
C SER A 45 3.84 -7.74 11.30
N VAL A 46 3.44 -7.12 10.19
CA VAL A 46 3.65 -7.63 8.82
C VAL A 46 3.94 -6.47 7.87
N ALA A 47 4.93 -6.65 6.99
CA ALA A 47 5.22 -5.71 5.91
C ALA A 47 4.65 -6.24 4.58
N PHE A 48 3.78 -5.46 3.95
CA PHE A 48 3.23 -5.75 2.63
C PHE A 48 3.90 -4.89 1.58
N ILE A 49 4.59 -5.52 0.63
CA ILE A 49 5.18 -4.84 -0.53
C ILE A 49 4.14 -4.82 -1.64
N LEU A 50 3.72 -3.62 -2.03
CA LEU A 50 2.88 -3.35 -3.19
C LEU A 50 3.79 -2.85 -4.30
N ARG A 51 4.20 -3.74 -5.22
CA ARG A 51 5.34 -3.57 -6.14
C ARG A 51 5.43 -2.20 -6.82
N ASP A 52 4.29 -1.67 -7.25
CA ASP A 52 4.21 -0.41 -8.00
C ASP A 52 3.68 0.78 -7.19
N VAL A 53 3.45 0.59 -5.89
CA VAL A 53 2.82 1.57 -5.01
C VAL A 53 3.73 1.95 -3.84
N GLY A 54 4.24 0.96 -3.10
CA GLY A 54 5.02 1.21 -1.89
C GLY A 54 4.98 0.04 -0.90
N VAL A 55 5.17 0.35 0.38
CA VAL A 55 5.18 -0.60 1.48
C VAL A 55 4.12 -0.21 2.51
N LEU A 56 3.18 -1.11 2.77
CA LEU A 56 2.23 -1.00 3.86
C LEU A 56 2.76 -1.79 5.06
N LEU A 57 3.07 -1.09 6.12
CA LEU A 57 3.54 -1.64 7.38
C LEU A 57 2.37 -1.75 8.34
N ILE A 58 2.12 -2.95 8.85
CA ILE A 58 1.23 -3.18 9.98
C ILE A 58 2.11 -3.49 11.17
N GLU A 59 1.98 -2.72 12.24
CA GLU A 59 2.73 -2.92 13.48
C GLU A 59 1.77 -2.77 14.66
N GLY A 60 1.55 -3.87 15.40
CA GLY A 60 0.43 -3.93 16.32
C GLY A 60 -0.88 -3.70 15.57
N ARG A 61 -1.73 -2.78 16.07
CA ARG A 61 -3.02 -2.44 15.46
C ARG A 61 -2.99 -1.20 14.57
N LYS A 62 -1.78 -0.73 14.20
CA LYS A 62 -1.59 0.46 13.38
C LYS A 62 -1.11 0.07 12.00
N ALA A 63 -1.54 0.84 10.99
CA ALA A 63 -1.09 0.70 9.61
C ALA A 63 -0.40 2.00 9.17
N HIS A 64 0.78 1.87 8.58
CA HIS A 64 1.59 2.97 8.08
C HIS A 64 1.93 2.68 6.61
N MET A 65 1.58 3.61 5.72
CA MET A 65 1.85 3.48 4.29
C MET A 65 3.03 4.38 3.91
N ARG A 66 4.05 3.78 3.30
CA ARG A 66 5.16 4.50 2.64
C ARG A 66 5.08 4.26 1.15
N PHE A 67 5.07 5.31 0.35
CA PHE A 67 4.94 5.23 -1.11
C PHE A 67 6.28 5.30 -1.81
N TYR A 68 6.38 4.66 -2.98
CA TYR A 68 7.50 4.91 -3.87
C TYR A 68 7.39 6.29 -4.51
N PRO A 69 8.50 7.03 -4.71
CA PRO A 69 8.47 8.36 -5.30
C PRO A 69 7.78 8.38 -6.66
N ASP A 70 8.09 7.41 -7.53
CA ASP A 70 7.52 7.30 -8.88
C ASP A 70 6.00 7.05 -8.87
N PHE A 71 5.48 6.37 -7.85
CA PHE A 71 4.04 6.23 -7.66
C PHE A 71 3.39 7.57 -7.31
N LEU A 72 3.95 8.30 -6.34
CA LEU A 72 3.41 9.61 -5.95
C LEU A 72 3.48 10.62 -7.10
N GLU A 73 4.53 10.60 -7.91
CA GLU A 73 4.63 11.44 -9.11
C GLU A 73 3.50 11.16 -10.09
N LYS A 74 3.18 9.89 -10.33
CA LYS A 74 2.06 9.47 -11.20
C LYS A 74 0.70 9.94 -10.66
N VAL A 75 0.46 9.79 -9.35
CA VAL A 75 -0.83 10.14 -8.73
C VAL A 75 -1.01 11.66 -8.60
N THR A 76 0.05 12.39 -8.27
CA THR A 76 -0.01 13.84 -8.09
C THR A 76 0.14 14.63 -9.38
N GLY A 77 0.65 13.99 -10.45
CA GLY A 77 1.02 14.66 -11.69
C GLY A 77 2.21 15.63 -11.54
N LYS A 78 2.89 15.62 -10.39
CA LYS A 78 4.00 16.52 -10.07
C LYS A 78 5.28 15.72 -9.90
N LYS A 79 6.36 16.18 -10.52
CA LYS A 79 7.69 15.61 -10.27
C LYS A 79 8.10 15.91 -8.83
N ILE A 80 8.56 14.91 -8.11
CA ILE A 80 9.10 15.00 -6.75
C ILE A 80 10.61 15.32 -6.83
N GLN A 81 11.06 15.88 -7.96
CA GLN A 81 12.41 16.45 -8.13
C GLN A 81 12.59 17.76 -7.35
N ASP A 82 11.49 18.42 -6.97
CA ASP A 82 11.57 19.53 -6.02
C ASP A 82 12.04 19.01 -4.65
N ARG A 83 13.26 19.39 -4.30
CA ARG A 83 13.93 19.01 -3.04
C ARG A 83 13.10 19.37 -1.81
N ALA A 84 12.29 20.43 -1.85
CA ALA A 84 11.43 20.81 -0.74
C ALA A 84 10.26 19.82 -0.57
N THR A 85 9.56 19.49 -1.66
CA THR A 85 8.47 18.50 -1.66
C THR A 85 8.94 17.12 -1.22
N PHE A 86 10.08 16.64 -1.75
CA PHE A 86 10.63 15.34 -1.34
C PHE A 86 11.04 15.32 0.14
N LYS A 87 11.69 16.39 0.63
CA LYS A 87 12.03 16.52 2.05
C LYS A 87 10.79 16.53 2.93
N ALA A 88 9.72 17.22 2.52
CA ALA A 88 8.47 17.23 3.26
C ALA A 88 7.87 15.81 3.39
N PHE A 89 7.86 15.04 2.29
CA PHE A 89 7.38 13.65 2.33
C PHE A 89 8.26 12.74 3.18
N GLN A 90 9.58 12.93 3.17
CA GLN A 90 10.49 12.21 4.07
C GLN A 90 10.26 12.56 5.54
N GLN A 91 10.05 13.84 5.86
CA GLN A 91 9.76 14.29 7.22
C GLN A 91 8.43 13.74 7.76
N LEU A 92 7.46 13.52 6.88
CA LEU A 92 6.18 12.89 7.22
C LEU A 92 6.25 11.36 7.22
N ASP A 93 7.41 10.76 6.93
CA ASP A 93 7.62 9.31 6.81
C ASP A 93 6.67 8.65 5.80
N LEU A 94 6.39 9.35 4.69
CA LEU A 94 5.44 8.94 3.65
C LEU A 94 6.11 8.31 2.42
N VAL A 95 7.44 8.36 2.32
CA VAL A 95 8.18 7.93 1.14
C VAL A 95 9.27 6.93 1.50
N VAL A 96 9.46 5.94 0.64
CA VAL A 96 10.50 4.91 0.77
C VAL A 96 11.20 4.71 -0.57
N SER A 97 12.53 4.56 -0.57
CA SER A 97 13.25 4.13 -1.78
C SER A 97 13.06 2.62 -2.01
N ARG A 98 12.99 2.21 -3.28
CA ARG A 98 12.97 0.79 -3.69
C ARG A 98 14.26 0.06 -3.31
N GLU A 99 15.37 0.77 -3.11
CA GLU A 99 16.66 0.17 -2.74
C GLU A 99 16.74 -0.19 -1.25
N VAL A 100 15.85 0.34 -0.41
CA VAL A 100 15.91 0.10 1.03
C VAL A 100 15.37 -1.30 1.33
N PRO A 101 16.14 -2.15 2.06
CA PRO A 101 15.66 -3.46 2.48
C PRO A 101 14.39 -3.32 3.32
N VAL A 102 13.33 -4.05 2.98
CA VAL A 102 12.08 -3.97 3.75
C VAL A 102 12.26 -4.42 5.20
N ALA A 103 13.21 -5.32 5.46
CA ALA A 103 13.59 -5.73 6.79
C ALA A 103 14.15 -4.59 7.67
N SER A 104 14.68 -3.50 7.08
CA SER A 104 15.10 -2.30 7.83
C SER A 104 13.96 -1.30 8.06
N LEU A 105 12.81 -1.51 7.42
CA LEU A 105 11.66 -0.61 7.51
C LEU A 105 10.66 -1.01 8.59
N ALA A 106 10.75 -2.24 9.10
CA ALA A 106 9.75 -2.86 9.94
C ALA A 106 10.41 -3.69 11.05
N PHE A 107 9.82 -3.71 12.24
CA PHE A 107 10.24 -4.62 13.33
C PHE A 107 9.73 -6.06 13.14
N THR A 108 9.58 -6.52 11.88
CA THR A 108 9.02 -7.83 11.56
C THR A 108 9.82 -8.57 10.51
N SER A 109 9.94 -9.89 10.69
CA SER A 109 10.48 -10.82 9.70
C SER A 109 9.44 -11.29 8.67
N ARG A 110 8.15 -10.96 8.87
CA ARG A 110 7.06 -11.37 7.97
C ARG A 110 6.87 -10.34 6.87
N VAL A 111 7.27 -10.71 5.67
CA VAL A 111 7.12 -9.91 4.46
C VAL A 111 6.20 -10.64 3.48
N VAL A 112 5.16 -9.96 2.99
CA VAL A 112 4.25 -10.45 1.96
C VAL A 112 4.40 -9.56 0.74
N VAL A 113 4.66 -10.15 -0.42
CA VAL A 113 4.88 -9.40 -1.67
C VAL A 113 3.69 -9.60 -2.59
N PHE A 114 3.03 -8.50 -2.94
CA PHE A 114 2.01 -8.49 -3.98
C PHE A 114 2.65 -8.21 -5.35
N PRO A 115 2.12 -8.84 -6.41
CA PRO A 115 2.60 -8.64 -7.77
C PRO A 115 2.42 -7.19 -8.22
#